data_AF-A0A7R6PL17-F1
#
_entry.id   AF-A0A7R6PL17-F1
#
_cell.length_a   1.000
_cell.length_b   1.000
_cell.length_c   1.000
_cell.angle_alpha   90.00
_cell.angle_beta   90.00
_cell.angle_gamma   90.00
#
_symmetry.space_group_name_H-M   'P 1'
#
loop_
_entity.id
_entity.type
_entity.pdbx_description
1 polymer ?
#
loop_
_entity_poly.entity_id
_entity_poly.type
_entity_poly.pdbx_seq_one_letter_code
_entity_poly.pdbx_strand_id
1 'polypeptide(L)'
;MRWRATKRRLIKQADNYQQNLILLISGFGLCMLGILLITIAEFLFGQSLQQELVALLGMALIAIGVLLALAGYISLSILRVFRFLISDEEKSKNKT
;
A
#
# COMPACT_ATOMS: atom_id res chain seq x y z
N MET A 1 -25.27 -26.70 -8.87
CA MET A 1 -24.94 -25.32 -8.41
C MET A 1 -24.13 -25.33 -7.10
N ARG A 2 -22.87 -25.81 -7.09
CA ARG A 2 -22.05 -25.96 -5.85
C ARG A 2 -20.71 -25.18 -5.85
N TRP A 3 -20.52 -24.23 -6.76
CA TRP A 3 -19.24 -23.50 -6.92
C TRP A 3 -19.17 -22.11 -6.26
N ARG A 4 -20.30 -21.56 -5.77
CA ARG A 4 -20.35 -20.19 -5.23
C ARG A 4 -19.94 -20.09 -3.76
N ALA A 5 -20.03 -21.20 -3.00
CA ALA A 5 -19.71 -21.21 -1.57
C ALA A 5 -18.20 -21.21 -1.31
N THR A 6 -17.42 -21.90 -2.15
CA THR A 6 -15.95 -21.96 -2.07
C THR A 6 -15.30 -20.62 -2.44
N LYS A 7 -15.85 -19.91 -3.45
CA LYS A 7 -15.39 -18.56 -3.81
C LYS A 7 -15.44 -17.59 -2.62
N ARG A 8 -16.48 -17.63 -1.79
CA ARG A 8 -16.61 -16.71 -0.64
C ARG A 8 -15.58 -16.95 0.45
N ARG A 9 -15.11 -18.19 0.64
CA ARG A 9 -14.05 -18.49 1.62
C ARG A 9 -12.67 -18.06 1.12
N LEU A 10 -12.41 -18.21 -0.18
CA LEU A 10 -11.21 -17.68 -0.82
C LEU A 10 -11.20 -16.15 -0.82
N ILE A 11 -12.35 -15.50 -1.01
CA ILE A 11 -12.49 -14.04 -0.92
C ILE A 11 -12.26 -13.56 0.51
N LYS A 12 -12.74 -14.26 1.56
CA LYS A 12 -12.47 -13.88 2.96
C LYS A 12 -10.99 -13.98 3.37
N GLN A 13 -10.23 -14.91 2.80
CA GLN A 13 -8.78 -14.98 3.01
C GLN A 13 -8.03 -13.95 2.17
N ALA A 14 -8.52 -13.69 0.95
CA ALA A 14 -7.98 -12.64 0.09
C ALA A 14 -8.32 -11.22 0.59
N ASP A 15 -9.39 -11.05 1.38
CA ASP A 15 -9.87 -9.73 1.86
C ASP A 15 -8.81 -9.05 2.72
N ASN A 16 -8.15 -9.77 3.62
CA ASN A 16 -7.04 -9.22 4.41
C ASN A 16 -5.87 -8.80 3.52
N TYR A 17 -5.57 -9.56 2.46
CA TYR A 17 -4.51 -9.21 1.51
C TYR A 17 -4.90 -8.02 0.63
N GLN A 18 -6.12 -8.01 0.10
CA GLN A 18 -6.67 -6.96 -0.76
C GLN A 18 -6.80 -5.64 -0.01
N GLN A 19 -7.27 -5.66 1.23
CA GLN A 19 -7.43 -4.46 2.05
C GLN A 19 -6.07 -3.82 2.39
N ASN A 20 -5.06 -4.65 2.69
CA ASN A 20 -3.69 -4.19 2.89
C ASN A 20 -3.05 -3.65 1.60
N LEU A 21 -3.35 -4.28 0.46
CA LEU A 21 -2.93 -3.78 -0.86
C LEU A 21 -3.61 -2.45 -1.19
N ILE A 22 -4.89 -2.28 -0.84
CA ILE A 22 -5.62 -1.01 -1.00
C ILE A 22 -4.99 0.07 -0.12
N LEU A 23 -4.59 -0.23 1.12
CA LEU A 23 -3.85 0.70 1.98
C LEU A 23 -2.49 1.11 1.38
N LEU A 24 -1.74 0.14 0.84
CA LEU A 24 -0.48 0.41 0.14
C LEU A 24 -0.70 1.33 -1.08
N ILE A 25 -1.65 0.98 -1.94
CA ILE A 25 -1.93 1.72 -3.19
C ILE A 25 -2.49 3.11 -2.87
N SER A 26 -3.37 3.23 -1.86
CA SER A 26 -3.90 4.54 -1.45
C SER A 26 -2.81 5.43 -0.85
N GLY A 27 -1.91 4.89 -0.01
CA GLY A 27 -0.74 5.62 0.48
C GLY A 27 0.18 6.08 -0.65
N PHE A 28 0.46 5.19 -1.61
CA PHE A 28 1.25 5.52 -2.80
C PHE A 28 0.58 6.60 -3.66
N GLY A 29 -0.74 6.51 -3.87
CA GLY A 29 -1.51 7.52 -4.57
C GLY A 29 -1.45 8.87 -3.87
N LEU A 30 -1.51 8.89 -2.54
CA LEU A 30 -1.40 10.11 -1.76
C LEU A 30 0.00 10.74 -1.85
N CYS A 31 1.06 9.93 -1.88
CA CYS A 31 2.42 10.43 -2.17
C CYS A 31 2.51 11.06 -3.56
N MET A 32 1.97 10.40 -4.58
CA MET A 32 1.98 10.94 -5.95
C MET A 32 1.21 12.26 -6.04
N LEU A 33 0.07 12.37 -5.37
CA LEU A 33 -0.66 13.63 -5.26
C LEU A 33 0.15 14.72 -4.56
N GLY A 34 0.86 14.39 -3.48
CA GLY A 34 1.73 15.34 -2.78
C GLY A 34 2.90 15.82 -3.66
N ILE A 35 3.54 14.91 -4.40
CA ILE A 35 4.61 15.27 -5.37
C ILE A 35 4.06 16.15 -6.48
N LEU A 36 2.88 15.80 -7.02
CA LEU A 36 2.21 16.59 -8.05
C LEU A 36 1.89 18.01 -7.54
N LEU A 37 1.45 18.12 -6.30
CA LEU A 37 1.13 19.39 -5.68
C LEU A 37 2.38 20.27 -5.50
N ILE A 38 3.51 19.68 -5.07
CA ILE A 38 4.81 20.39 -4.99
C ILE A 38 5.23 20.85 -6.38
N THR A 39 5.21 19.97 -7.38
CA THR A 39 5.65 20.32 -8.74
C THR A 39 4.78 21.41 -9.37
N ILE A 40 3.45 21.36 -9.17
CA ILE A 40 2.57 22.45 -9.58
C ILE A 40 2.91 23.73 -8.82
N ALA A 41 3.18 23.66 -7.51
CA ALA A 41 3.56 24.83 -6.73
C ALA A 41 4.80 25.53 -7.31
N GLU A 42 5.85 24.76 -7.62
CA GLU A 42 7.08 25.29 -8.21
C GLU A 42 6.85 25.87 -9.60
N PHE A 43 6.03 25.22 -10.43
CA PHE A 43 5.82 25.65 -11.81
C PHE A 43 4.88 26.85 -11.93
N LEU A 44 3.84 26.94 -11.08
CA LEU A 44 2.81 27.98 -11.19
C LEU A 44 3.17 29.26 -10.43
N PHE A 45 3.75 29.15 -9.24
CA PHE A 45 3.82 30.29 -8.31
C PHE A 45 5.12 31.09 -8.39
N GLY A 46 6.17 30.54 -9.02
CA GLY A 46 7.51 31.16 -9.01
C GLY A 46 8.00 31.43 -7.57
N GLN A 47 9.20 32.01 -7.43
CA GLN A 47 9.85 32.18 -6.13
C GLN A 47 9.04 33.14 -5.23
N SER A 48 8.12 32.57 -4.44
CA SER A 48 7.11 33.30 -3.67
C SER A 48 6.77 32.55 -2.38
N LEU A 49 6.28 33.30 -1.39
CA LEU A 49 5.84 32.76 -0.10
C LEU A 49 4.68 31.76 -0.25
N GLN A 50 3.86 31.92 -1.28
CA GLN A 50 2.77 30.99 -1.59
C GLN A 50 3.30 29.64 -2.07
N GLN A 51 4.34 29.64 -2.93
CA GLN A 51 5.00 28.39 -3.36
C GLN A 51 5.47 27.59 -2.15
N GLU A 52 6.14 28.23 -1.19
CA GLU A 52 6.67 27.56 -0.01
C GLU A 52 5.56 26.93 0.85
N LEU A 53 4.45 27.66 1.08
CA LEU A 53 3.31 27.13 1.84
C LEU A 53 2.65 25.93 1.15
N VAL A 54 2.47 26.02 -0.17
CA VAL A 54 1.85 24.96 -0.96
C VAL A 54 2.78 23.75 -1.04
N ALA A 55 4.08 23.96 -1.22
CA ALA A 55 5.08 22.90 -1.17
C ALA A 55 5.13 22.20 0.20
N LEU A 56 5.01 22.96 1.30
CA LEU A 56 4.93 22.42 2.65
C LEU A 56 3.70 21.52 2.84
N LEU A 57 2.53 21.94 2.33
CA LEU A 57 1.32 21.10 2.32
C LEU A 57 1.51 19.82 1.51
N GLY A 58 2.13 19.92 0.33
CA GLY A 58 2.46 18.76 -0.49
C GLY A 58 3.41 17.80 0.24
N MET A 59 4.40 18.33 0.96
CA MET A 59 5.33 17.55 1.76
C MET A 59 4.62 16.83 2.92
N ALA A 60 3.66 17.48 3.59
CA ALA A 60 2.85 16.85 4.63
C ALA A 60 2.00 15.70 4.05
N LEU A 61 1.41 15.88 2.86
CA LEU A 61 0.67 14.81 2.18
C LEU A 61 1.57 13.63 1.80
N ILE A 62 2.80 13.89 1.34
CA ILE A 62 3.78 12.83 1.09
C ILE A 62 4.10 12.08 2.37
N ALA A 63 4.34 12.77 3.48
CA ALA A 63 4.65 12.14 4.76
C ALA A 63 3.52 11.20 5.22
N ILE A 64 2.26 11.66 5.15
CA ILE A 64 1.10 10.83 5.49
C ILE A 64 0.96 9.64 4.52
N GLY A 65 1.15 9.87 3.22
CA GLY A 65 1.10 8.82 2.20
C GLY A 65 2.15 7.74 2.41
N VAL A 66 3.38 8.13 2.79
CA VAL A 66 4.48 7.22 3.09
C VAL A 66 4.14 6.37 4.30
N LEU A 67 3.57 6.95 5.36
CA LEU A 67 3.14 6.20 6.54
C LEU A 67 2.05 5.17 6.21
N LEU A 68 1.04 5.55 5.41
CA LEU A 68 0.02 4.62 4.93
C LEU A 68 0.63 3.50 4.06
N ALA A 69 1.53 3.87 3.15
CA ALA A 69 2.19 2.93 2.25
C ALA A 69 3.07 1.93 3.04
N LEU A 70 3.80 2.40 4.05
CA LEU A 70 4.57 1.55 4.96
C LEU A 70 3.67 0.59 5.72
N ALA A 71 2.54 1.06 6.27
CA ALA A 71 1.58 0.20 6.95
C ALA A 71 1.03 -0.89 6.02
N GLY A 72 0.67 -0.53 4.77
CA GLY A 72 0.24 -1.49 3.75
C GLY A 72 1.36 -2.47 3.35
N TYR A 73 2.59 -1.98 3.19
CA TYR A 73 3.75 -2.79 2.81
C TYR A 73 4.14 -3.81 3.88
N ILE A 74 4.15 -3.42 5.15
CA ILE A 74 4.44 -4.32 6.28
C ILE A 74 3.44 -5.47 6.27
N SER A 75 2.16 -5.14 6.11
CA SER A 75 1.08 -6.11 6.00
C SER A 75 1.26 -7.10 4.83
N LEU A 76 1.70 -6.61 3.66
CA LEU A 76 2.01 -7.47 2.51
C LEU A 76 3.26 -8.34 2.71
N SER A 77 4.29 -7.79 3.32
CA SER A 77 5.55 -8.49 3.58
C SER A 77 5.37 -9.64 4.57
N ILE A 78 4.56 -9.45 5.60
CA ILE A 78 4.23 -10.51 6.57
C ILE A 78 3.55 -11.70 5.87
N LEU A 79 2.59 -11.44 4.97
CA LEU A 79 1.92 -12.48 4.18
C LEU A 79 2.89 -13.28 3.29
N ARG A 80 3.91 -12.63 2.72
CA ARG A 80 4.95 -13.30 1.94
C ARG A 80 5.82 -14.20 2.80
N VAL A 81 6.23 -13.73 3.98
CA VAL A 81 7.03 -14.51 4.94
C VAL A 81 6.24 -15.71 5.47
N PHE A 82 4.98 -15.52 5.87
CA PHE A 82 4.09 -16.62 6.30
C PHE A 82 3.89 -17.68 5.22
N ARG A 83 3.68 -17.27 3.97
CA ARG A 83 3.55 -18.21 2.85
C ARG A 83 4.84 -19.02 2.64
N PHE A 84 6.00 -18.38 2.77
CA PHE A 84 7.29 -19.07 2.65
C PHE A 84 7.47 -20.13 3.75
N LEU A 85 7.19 -19.76 5.00
CA LEU A 85 7.23 -20.66 6.17
C LEU A 85 6.29 -21.87 6.02
N ILE A 86 5.05 -21.66 5.58
CA ILE A 86 4.07 -22.74 5.38
C ILE A 86 4.45 -23.66 4.22
N SER A 87 4.98 -23.11 3.11
CA SER A 87 5.43 -23.92 1.98
C SER A 87 6.63 -24.82 2.31
N ASP A 88 7.47 -24.42 3.26
CA ASP A 88 8.59 -25.24 3.72
C ASP A 88 8.14 -26.39 4.65
N GLU A 89 7.09 -26.21 5.47
CA GLU A 89 6.54 -27.29 6.30
C GLU A 89 5.89 -28.42 5.47
N GLU A 90 5.09 -28.10 4.45
CA GLU A 90 4.47 -29.15 3.60
C GLU A 90 5.53 -29.98 2.86
N LYS A 91 6.63 -29.35 2.45
CA LYS A 91 7.72 -30.02 1.75
C LYS A 91 8.49 -31.00 2.65
N SER A 92 8.51 -30.74 3.97
CA SER A 92 9.09 -31.63 4.97
C SER A 92 8.21 -32.85 5.24
N LYS A 93 6.88 -32.67 5.25
CA LYS A 93 5.93 -33.76 5.54
C LYS A 93 5.77 -34.79 4.42
N ASN A 94 5.98 -34.40 3.16
CA ASN A 94 5.85 -35.29 1.99
C ASN A 94 7.14 -36.09 1.68
N LYS A 95 8.10 -36.10 2.62
CA LYS A 95 9.40 -36.81 2.49
C LYS A 95 9.56 -38.00 3.44
N THR A 96 8.49 -38.36 4.15
CA THR A 96 8.37 -39.54 5.02
C THR A 96 7.24 -40.41 4.53
#